data_AF-A0A813D744-F1
#
_entry.id   AF-A0A813D744-F1
#
_cell.length_a   1.000
_cell.length_b   1.000
_cell.length_c   1.000
_cell.angle_alpha   90.00
_cell.angle_beta   90.00
_cell.angle_gamma   90.00
#
_symmetry.space_group_name_H-M   'P 1'
#
loop_
_entity.id
_entity.type
_entity.pdbx_description
1 polymer ?
#
loop_
_entity_poly.entity_id
_entity_poly.type
_entity_poly.pdbx_seq_one_letter_code
_entity_poly.pdbx_strand_id
1 'polypeptide(L)'
;MSPLAPHPVGIKFWTSIWRDNKDLPYNQIHAKFQNWYGHSFHRTFGKYFYQHRAGPLGAFAPIVIFSVGFKIVTMYYGTLRDTNAAVDAAAAYGQGGYKTNPVPK
;
A
#
# COMPACT_ATOMS: atom_id res chain seq x y z
N MET A 1 0.86 26.31 -12.26
CA MET A 1 0.86 25.15 -11.35
C MET A 1 -0.40 24.34 -11.63
N SER A 2 -0.27 23.11 -12.11
CA SER A 2 -1.44 22.23 -12.23
C SER A 2 -1.91 21.86 -10.83
N PRO A 3 -3.21 21.97 -10.49
CA PRO A 3 -3.70 21.57 -9.18
C PRO A 3 -3.42 20.07 -9.01
N LEU A 4 -2.73 19.71 -7.92
CA LEU A 4 -2.57 18.32 -7.52
C LEU A 4 -3.97 17.69 -7.53
N ALA A 5 -4.10 16.53 -8.17
CA ALA A 5 -5.35 15.78 -8.15
C ALA A 5 -5.81 15.65 -6.69
N PRO A 6 -7.11 15.85 -6.39
CA PRO A 6 -7.60 15.78 -5.02
C PRO A 6 -7.20 14.43 -4.44
N HIS A 7 -6.39 14.47 -3.39
CA HIS A 7 -5.95 13.27 -2.71
C HIS A 7 -7.20 12.46 -2.32
N PRO A 8 -7.25 11.15 -2.57
CA PRO A 8 -8.46 10.33 -2.39
C PRO A 8 -9.01 10.42 -0.96
N VAL A 9 -8.14 10.80 -0.02
CA VAL A 9 -8.50 11.23 1.33
C VAL A 9 -8.21 12.73 1.43
N GLY A 10 -9.26 13.56 1.37
CA GLY A 10 -9.13 15.02 1.27
C GLY A 10 -8.40 15.66 2.45
N ILE A 11 -7.99 16.92 2.33
CA ILE A 11 -7.19 17.64 3.35
C ILE A 11 -7.79 17.61 4.77
N LYS A 12 -9.12 17.52 4.86
CA LYS A 12 -9.85 17.38 6.13
C LYS A 12 -9.47 16.11 6.90
N PHE A 13 -9.18 15.00 6.22
CA PHE A 13 -8.75 13.76 6.85
C PHE A 13 -7.36 13.89 7.48
N TRP A 14 -6.42 14.49 6.77
CA TRP A 14 -5.07 14.69 7.29
C TRP A 14 -5.05 15.66 8.46
N THR A 15 -5.80 16.74 8.34
CA THR A 15 -5.92 17.74 9.41
C THR A 15 -6.65 17.22 10.65
N SER A 16 -7.63 16.31 10.50
CA SER A 16 -8.26 15.65 11.65
C SER A 16 -7.31 14.68 12.33
N ILE A 17 -6.59 13.85 11.59
CA ILE A 17 -5.58 12.93 12.16
C ILE A 17 -4.54 13.70 12.96
N TRP A 18 -4.00 14.78 12.41
CA TRP A 18 -3.03 15.61 13.11
C TRP A 18 -3.63 16.20 14.39
N ARG A 19 -4.80 16.83 14.29
CA ARG A 19 -5.46 17.47 15.44
C ARG A 19 -5.73 16.48 16.58
N ASP A 20 -6.14 15.26 16.26
CA ASP A 20 -6.55 14.24 17.23
C ASP A 20 -5.37 13.51 17.90
N ASN A 21 -4.14 13.71 17.40
CA ASN A 21 -2.95 12.97 17.83
C ASN A 21 -1.72 13.83 18.15
N LYS A 22 -1.70 15.13 17.80
CA LYS A 22 -0.52 16.00 17.96
C LYS A 22 0.02 16.11 19.40
N ASP A 23 -0.87 16.01 20.39
CA ASP A 23 -0.53 16.18 21.81
C ASP A 23 -0.35 14.81 22.53
N LEU A 24 -0.44 13.70 21.81
CA LEU A 24 -0.37 12.36 22.40
C LEU A 24 1.05 11.80 22.34
N PRO A 25 1.48 11.03 23.36
CA PRO A 25 2.72 10.29 23.29
C PRO A 25 2.62 9.15 22.26
N TYR A 26 3.75 8.78 21.65
CA TYR A 26 3.80 7.82 20.54
C TYR A 26 3.13 6.47 20.85
N ASN A 27 3.28 5.96 22.08
CA ASN A 27 2.64 4.72 22.52
C ASN A 27 1.10 4.78 22.41
N GLN A 28 0.49 5.93 22.72
CA GLN A 28 -0.96 6.12 22.61
C GLN A 28 -1.39 6.26 21.14
N ILE A 29 -0.59 6.94 20.32
CA ILE A 29 -0.84 7.04 18.87
C ILE A 29 -0.80 5.65 18.24
N HIS A 30 0.23 4.85 18.57
CA HIS A 30 0.38 3.49 18.08
C HIS A 30 -0.81 2.61 18.49
N ALA A 31 -1.21 2.65 19.77
CA ALA A 31 -2.36 1.91 20.27
C ALA A 31 -3.67 2.34 19.59
N LYS A 32 -3.91 3.64 19.41
CA LYS A 32 -5.06 4.18 18.66
C LYS A 32 -5.11 3.62 17.24
N PHE A 33 -3.98 3.63 16.54
CA PHE A 33 -3.90 3.15 15.17
C PHE A 33 -4.16 1.64 15.08
N GLN A 34 -3.54 0.84 15.96
CA GLN A 34 -3.75 -0.62 16.02
C GLN A 34 -5.22 -0.96 16.30
N ASN A 35 -5.86 -0.26 17.24
CA ASN A 35 -7.27 -0.47 17.56
C ASN A 35 -8.17 -0.09 16.38
N TRP A 36 -7.92 1.07 15.75
CA TRP A 36 -8.67 1.49 14.57
C TRP A 36 -8.52 0.50 13.41
N TYR A 37 -7.30 0.06 13.13
CA TYR A 37 -7.01 -0.94 12.09
C TYR A 37 -7.70 -2.27 12.40
N GLY A 38 -7.52 -2.78 13.62
CA GLY A 38 -8.11 -4.04 14.07
C GLY A 38 -9.64 -4.03 13.95
N HIS A 39 -10.29 -2.95 14.41
CA HIS A 39 -11.74 -2.79 14.29
C HIS A 39 -12.23 -2.62 12.85
N SER A 40 -11.55 -1.80 12.05
CA SER A 40 -11.92 -1.57 10.64
C SER A 40 -11.77 -2.84 9.81
N PHE A 41 -10.70 -3.58 10.07
CA PHE A 41 -10.43 -4.87 9.44
C PHE A 41 -11.44 -5.93 9.87
N HIS A 42 -11.66 -6.12 11.18
CA HIS A 42 -12.61 -7.13 11.67
C HIS A 42 -14.06 -6.80 11.30
N ARG A 43 -14.46 -5.53 11.24
CA ARG A 43 -15.82 -5.16 10.80
C ARG A 43 -16.04 -5.44 9.32
N THR A 44 -15.03 -5.16 8.49
CA THR A 44 -15.16 -5.30 7.03
C THR A 44 -14.93 -6.74 6.58
N PHE A 45 -13.89 -7.39 7.12
CA PHE A 45 -13.43 -8.70 6.70
C PHE A 45 -13.73 -9.82 7.70
N GLY A 46 -14.18 -9.52 8.93
CA GLY A 46 -14.45 -10.52 9.97
C GLY A 46 -15.40 -11.62 9.53
N LYS A 47 -16.37 -11.32 8.66
CA LYS A 47 -17.27 -12.33 8.07
C LYS A 47 -16.54 -13.46 7.33
N TYR A 48 -15.35 -13.19 6.79
CA TYR A 48 -14.52 -14.19 6.09
C TYR A 48 -13.60 -14.98 7.03
N PHE A 49 -13.37 -14.50 8.26
CA PHE A 49 -12.53 -15.19 9.26
C PHE A 49 -13.30 -16.23 10.07
N TYR A 50 -14.63 -16.14 10.10
CA TYR A 50 -15.49 -17.08 10.81
C TYR A 50 -16.14 -18.05 9.82
N GLN A 51 -15.54 -19.23 9.69
CA GLN A 51 -15.91 -20.27 8.74
C GLN A 51 -17.41 -20.66 8.83
N HIS A 52 -17.99 -20.63 10.05
CA HIS A 52 -19.41 -20.87 10.29
C HIS A 52 -20.35 -19.79 9.74
N ARG A 53 -19.86 -18.58 9.43
CA ARG A 53 -20.65 -17.46 8.89
C ARG A 53 -20.58 -17.33 7.37
N ALA A 54 -19.60 -17.97 6.74
CA ALA A 54 -19.32 -17.78 5.32
C ALA A 54 -19.50 -19.03 4.45
N GLY A 55 -19.88 -20.17 5.05
CA GLY A 55 -20.17 -21.41 4.34
C GLY A 55 -18.94 -21.95 3.57
N PRO A 56 -19.14 -22.82 2.55
CA PRO A 56 -18.03 -23.38 1.76
C PRO A 56 -17.22 -22.32 0.98
N LEU A 57 -17.82 -21.15 0.69
CA LEU A 57 -17.12 -20.01 0.08
C LEU A 57 -16.23 -19.24 1.06
N GLY A 58 -16.42 -19.44 2.37
CA GLY A 58 -15.77 -18.68 3.43
C GLY A 58 -14.27 -18.90 3.55
N ALA A 59 -13.78 -20.10 3.21
CA ALA A 59 -12.34 -20.39 3.23
C ALA A 59 -11.63 -19.83 1.99
N PHE A 60 -12.29 -19.87 0.82
CA PHE A 60 -11.66 -19.51 -0.45
C PHE A 60 -11.66 -18.00 -0.72
N ALA A 61 -12.75 -17.31 -0.36
CA ALA A 61 -12.89 -15.87 -0.59
C ALA A 61 -11.74 -15.01 -0.02
N PRO A 62 -11.29 -15.18 1.25
CA PRO A 62 -10.17 -14.40 1.76
C PRO A 62 -8.84 -14.69 1.05
N ILE A 63 -8.58 -15.94 0.64
CA ILE A 63 -7.37 -16.30 -0.12
C ILE A 63 -7.37 -15.62 -1.50
N VAL A 64 -8.52 -15.62 -2.18
CA VAL A 64 -8.68 -14.97 -3.49
C VAL A 64 -8.52 -13.46 -3.38
N ILE A 65 -9.19 -12.82 -2.41
CA ILE A 65 -9.08 -11.37 -2.19
C ILE A 65 -7.63 -10.99 -1.85
N PHE A 66 -6.95 -11.79 -1.02
CA PHE A 66 -5.54 -11.58 -0.73
C PHE A 66 -4.68 -11.69 -1.98
N SER A 67 -4.85 -12.74 -2.77
CA SER A 67 -4.04 -12.99 -3.97
C SER A 67 -4.23 -11.91 -5.04
N VAL A 68 -5.49 -11.51 -5.28
CA VAL A 68 -5.82 -10.43 -6.23
C VAL A 68 -5.30 -9.08 -5.72
N GLY A 69 -5.52 -8.76 -4.45
CA GLY A 69 -5.03 -7.53 -3.84
C GLY A 69 -3.49 -7.45 -3.88
N PHE A 70 -2.81 -8.53 -3.52
CA PHE A 70 -1.35 -8.63 -3.58
C PHE A 70 -0.82 -8.43 -5.01
N LYS A 71 -1.45 -9.08 -6.00
CA LYS A 71 -1.08 -8.91 -7.42
C LYS A 71 -1.26 -7.46 -7.88
N ILE A 72 -2.39 -6.82 -7.54
CA ILE A 72 -2.64 -5.42 -7.93
C ILE A 72 -1.62 -4.49 -7.30
N VAL A 73 -1.34 -4.64 -5.99
CA VAL A 73 -0.38 -3.79 -5.27
C VAL A 73 1.04 -3.97 -5.80
N THR A 74 1.48 -5.22 -5.99
CA THR A 74 2.83 -5.51 -6.52
C THR A 74 2.98 -5.02 -7.96
N MET A 75 1.97 -5.19 -8.81
CA MET A 75 2.00 -4.64 -10.16
C MET A 75 2.01 -3.11 -10.15
N TYR A 76 1.15 -2.45 -9.38
CA TYR A 76 1.04 -1.00 -9.41
C TYR A 76 2.34 -0.33 -8.90
N TYR A 77 2.77 -0.66 -7.68
CA TYR A 77 3.97 -0.06 -7.10
C TYR A 77 5.26 -0.58 -7.73
N GLY A 78 5.32 -1.88 -8.06
CA GLY A 78 6.48 -2.48 -8.73
C GLY A 78 6.70 -1.89 -10.11
N THR A 79 5.63 -1.80 -10.93
CA THR A 79 5.74 -1.21 -12.28
C THR A 79 6.11 0.26 -12.22
N LEU A 80 5.50 1.05 -11.33
CA LEU A 80 5.86 2.47 -11.19
C LEU A 80 7.33 2.66 -10.81
N ARG A 81 7.81 1.92 -9.81
CA ARG A 81 9.21 1.95 -9.39
C ARG A 81 10.15 1.54 -10.53
N ASP A 82 9.86 0.42 -11.18
CA ASP A 82 10.73 -0.16 -12.20
C ASP A 82 10.75 0.67 -13.49
N THR A 83 9.62 1.31 -13.83
CA THR A 83 9.55 2.24 -14.96
C THR A 83 10.39 3.49 -14.71
N ASN A 84 10.26 4.10 -13.52
CA ASN A 84 11.07 5.27 -13.17
C ASN A 84 12.56 4.92 -13.15
N ALA A 85 12.93 3.79 -12.54
CA ALA A 85 14.31 3.31 -12.53
C ALA A 85 14.85 3.04 -13.94
N ALA A 86 14.02 2.50 -14.85
CA ALA A 86 14.42 2.27 -16.24
C ALA A 86 14.66 3.58 -17.00
N VAL A 87 13.82 4.60 -16.79
CA VAL A 87 13.99 5.94 -17.39
C VAL A 87 15.29 6.58 -16.88
N ASP A 88 15.50 6.57 -15.56
CA ASP A 88 16.70 7.16 -14.96
C ASP A 88 17.98 6.44 -15.40
N ALA A 89 17.96 5.11 -15.45
CA ALA A 89 19.08 4.31 -15.89
C ALA A 89 19.38 4.50 -17.39
N ALA A 90 18.34 4.63 -18.23
CA ALA A 90 18.51 4.90 -19.66
C ALA A 90 19.09 6.30 -19.89
N ALA A 91 18.68 7.29 -19.11
CA ALA A 91 19.23 8.64 -19.18
C ALA A 91 20.72 8.70 -18.77
N ALA A 92 21.11 7.93 -17.75
CA ALA A 92 22.48 7.94 -17.23
C ALA A 92 23.46 7.07 -18.04
N TYR A 93 23.03 5.89 -18.48
CA TYR A 93 23.91 4.85 -19.03
C TYR A 93 23.48 4.33 -20.40
N GLY A 94 22.39 4.84 -20.98
CA GLY A 94 21.75 4.24 -22.15
C GLY A 94 20.92 3.01 -21.78
N GLN A 95 20.05 2.58 -22.71
CA GLN A 95 19.12 1.46 -22.44
C GLN A 95 19.89 0.18 -22.15
N GLY A 96 19.72 -0.35 -20.92
CA GLY A 96 20.43 -1.55 -20.46
C GLY A 96 21.90 -1.32 -20.07
N GLY A 97 22.37 -0.07 -20.04
CA GLY A 97 23.77 0.27 -19.69
C GLY A 97 24.19 -0.20 -18.31
N TYR A 98 23.27 -0.24 -17.34
CA TYR A 98 23.52 -0.78 -16.00
C TYR A 98 23.82 -2.30 -15.98
N LYS A 99 23.66 -3.01 -17.10
CA LYS A 99 23.98 -4.44 -17.26
C LYS A 99 25.21 -4.70 -18.15
N THR A 100 25.93 -3.67 -18.57
CA THR A 100 27.12 -3.87 -19.41
C THR A 100 28.24 -4.53 -18.62
N ASN A 101 29.01 -5.37 -19.30
CA ASN A 101 30.21 -5.96 -18.73
C ASN A 101 31.20 -4.87 -18.28
N PRO A 102 32.02 -5.13 -17.24
CA PRO A 102 33.06 -4.20 -16.84
C PRO A 102 34.06 -3.97 -17.98
N VAL A 103 34.71 -2.82 -17.96
CA VAL A 103 35.73 -2.46 -18.96
C VAL A 103 36.88 -3.49 -18.91
N PRO A 104 37.26 -4.10 -20.05
CA PRO A 104 38.41 -5.00 -20.12
C PRO A 104 39.68 -4.30 -19.63
N LYS A 105 40.52 -5.02 -18.90
CA LYS A 105 41.85 -4.54 -18.47
C LYS A 105 42.86 -4.66 -19.59
#